data_AF-A0A2E9H2M1-F1
#
_entry.id   AF-A0A2E9H2M1-F1
#
_cell.length_a   1.000
_cell.length_b   1.000
_cell.length_c   1.000
_cell.angle_alpha   90.00
_cell.angle_beta   90.00
_cell.angle_gamma   90.00
#
_symmetry.space_group_name_H-M   'P 1'
#
loop_
_entity.id
_entity.type
_entity.pdbx_description
1 polymer ?
#
loop_
_entity_poly.entity_id
_entity_poly.type
_entity_poly.pdbx_seq_one_letter_code
_entity_poly.pdbx_strand_id
1 'polypeptide(L)'
;GILQQGLKGVQNYISYKYCNPDKPENMTIKYTNQRSNKLKIREDNKWKIRNKKDVLEELYDRDKNVEEVLSVYEHINELNEVEQMDKIQVSFLNMVENVFENDDEEETNVLNKAKSATLDDLYNCYAENKDIYK
;
A
#
# COMPACT_ATOMS: atom_id res chain seq x y z
N GLY A 1 13.98 1.38 -12.23
CA GLY A 1 13.32 0.83 -13.44
C GLY A 1 11.86 1.16 -13.42
N ILE A 2 11.17 1.05 -14.54
CA ILE A 2 9.76 1.47 -14.65
C ILE A 2 8.90 0.65 -13.66
N LEU A 3 9.10 -0.67 -13.54
CA LEU A 3 8.40 -1.56 -12.60
C LEU A 3 8.49 -1.11 -11.12
N GLN A 4 9.65 -0.56 -10.71
CA GLN A 4 9.82 -0.01 -9.36
C GLN A 4 8.96 1.25 -9.13
N GLN A 5 8.68 2.03 -10.17
CA GLN A 5 7.79 3.20 -10.08
C GLN A 5 6.32 2.78 -9.92
N GLY A 6 5.89 1.75 -10.66
CA GLY A 6 4.56 1.15 -10.50
C GLY A 6 4.34 0.62 -9.09
N LEU A 7 5.28 -0.20 -8.60
CA LEU A 7 5.24 -0.71 -7.23
C LEU A 7 5.19 0.42 -6.21
N LYS A 8 6.06 1.43 -6.33
CA LYS A 8 6.07 2.58 -5.43
C LYS A 8 4.73 3.33 -5.40
N GLY A 9 4.03 3.46 -6.53
CA GLY A 9 2.69 4.04 -6.56
C GLY A 9 1.68 3.22 -5.74
N VAL A 10 1.71 1.89 -5.85
CA VAL A 10 0.89 1.00 -5.01
C VAL A 10 1.23 1.17 -3.52
N GLN A 11 2.51 1.24 -3.17
CA GLN A 11 2.94 1.46 -1.78
C GLN A 11 2.43 2.81 -1.24
N ASN A 12 2.54 3.86 -2.04
CA ASN A 12 2.04 5.20 -1.69
C ASN A 12 0.52 5.20 -1.52
N TYR A 13 -0.23 4.49 -2.37
CA TYR A 13 -1.68 4.33 -2.23
C TYR A 13 -2.03 3.64 -0.90
N ILE A 14 -1.41 2.50 -0.60
CA ILE A 14 -1.66 1.74 0.63
C ILE A 14 -1.33 2.62 1.85
N SER A 15 -0.22 3.35 1.82
CA SER A 15 0.13 4.30 2.88
C SER A 15 -0.89 5.43 3.00
N TYR A 16 -1.31 6.07 1.90
CA TYR A 16 -2.33 7.11 1.93
C TYR A 16 -3.67 6.63 2.49
N LYS A 17 -4.05 5.38 2.19
CA LYS A 17 -5.31 4.81 2.67
C LYS A 17 -5.21 4.44 4.14
N TYR A 18 -4.15 3.77 4.58
CA TYR A 18 -4.08 3.13 5.90
C TYR A 18 -3.16 3.82 6.92
N CYS A 19 -2.46 4.86 6.49
CA CYS A 19 -1.50 5.66 7.24
C CYS A 19 -1.71 7.14 6.86
N ASN A 20 -2.88 7.67 7.22
CA ASN A 20 -3.20 9.08 7.02
C ASN A 20 -3.54 9.73 8.37
N PRO A 21 -2.66 10.58 8.92
CA PRO A 21 -2.91 11.27 10.18
C PRO A 21 -4.17 12.15 10.16
N ASP A 22 -4.56 12.66 8.98
CA ASP A 22 -5.76 13.47 8.80
C ASP A 22 -7.04 12.61 8.74
N LYS A 23 -6.90 11.29 8.51
CA LYS A 23 -7.99 10.30 8.50
C LYS A 23 -7.67 9.12 9.43
N PRO A 24 -7.56 9.36 10.75
CA PRO A 24 -7.07 8.37 11.70
C PRO A 24 -7.97 7.14 11.86
N GLU A 25 -9.24 7.25 11.46
CA GLU A 25 -10.17 6.13 11.34
C GLU A 25 -9.72 5.07 10.32
N ASN A 26 -8.92 5.46 9.33
CA ASN A 26 -8.40 4.53 8.34
C ASN A 26 -7.13 3.80 8.83
N MET A 27 -6.65 4.10 10.04
CA MET A 27 -5.51 3.38 10.58
C MET A 27 -5.86 1.93 10.89
N THR A 28 -5.36 1.02 10.06
CA THR A 28 -5.70 -0.40 10.13
C THR A 28 -4.62 -1.28 10.72
N ILE A 29 -3.36 -0.86 10.89
CA ILE A 29 -2.27 -1.78 11.31
C ILE A 29 -1.44 -1.22 12.47
N LYS A 30 -1.25 -2.04 13.50
CA LYS A 30 -0.38 -1.83 14.66
C LYS A 30 0.50 -3.05 14.85
N TYR A 31 1.81 -2.88 14.85
CA TYR A 31 2.71 -3.98 15.16
C TYR A 31 2.61 -4.37 16.64
N THR A 32 2.72 -5.66 16.91
CA THR A 32 2.97 -6.14 18.27
C THR A 32 4.47 -6.05 18.54
N ASN A 33 4.90 -5.49 19.69
CA ASN A 33 6.32 -5.44 20.11
C ASN A 33 6.98 -6.83 20.30
N GLN A 34 6.29 -7.90 19.95
CA GLN A 34 6.81 -9.26 19.96
C GLN A 34 7.49 -9.51 18.60
N ARG A 35 8.69 -10.11 18.60
CA ARG A 35 9.26 -10.77 17.41
C ARG A 35 8.31 -11.89 16.98
N SER A 36 7.30 -11.50 16.21
CA SER A 36 6.17 -12.33 15.83
C SER A 36 5.88 -12.10 14.36
N ASN A 37 5.43 -13.15 13.68
CA ASN A 37 4.83 -13.07 12.36
C ASN A 37 3.41 -12.48 12.40
N LYS A 38 3.02 -11.82 13.49
CA LYS A 38 1.68 -11.29 13.72
C LYS A 38 1.66 -9.76 13.80
N LEU A 39 0.50 -9.19 13.46
CA LEU A 39 0.15 -7.78 13.56
C LEU A 39 -1.19 -7.65 14.27
N LYS A 40 -1.49 -6.48 14.82
CA LYS A 40 -2.84 -6.11 15.23
C LYS A 40 -3.47 -5.25 14.14
N ILE A 41 -4.64 -5.64 13.67
CA ILE A 41 -5.44 -4.87 12.72
C ILE A 41 -6.65 -4.26 13.41
N ARG A 42 -6.98 -3.01 13.08
CA ARG A 42 -8.22 -2.36 13.52
C ARG A 42 -9.34 -2.74 12.55
N GLU A 43 -10.30 -3.49 13.04
CA GLU A 43 -11.49 -3.94 12.29
C GLU A 43 -12.70 -3.78 13.21
N ASP A 44 -13.77 -3.13 12.74
CA ASP A 44 -14.96 -2.80 13.53
C ASP A 44 -14.64 -2.11 14.87
N ASN A 45 -13.71 -1.15 14.85
CA ASN A 45 -13.19 -0.45 16.05
C ASN A 45 -12.54 -1.36 17.11
N LYS A 46 -12.13 -2.58 16.74
CA LYS A 46 -11.45 -3.53 17.64
C LYS A 46 -10.12 -3.97 17.05
N TRP A 47 -9.13 -4.19 17.92
CA TRP A 47 -7.83 -4.74 17.53
C TRP A 47 -7.88 -6.26 17.43
N LYS A 48 -7.69 -6.82 16.23
CA LYS A 48 -7.60 -8.26 15.98
C LYS A 48 -6.17 -8.66 15.64
N ILE A 49 -5.69 -9.80 16.14
CA ILE A 49 -4.34 -10.30 15.83
C ILE A 49 -4.40 -11.13 14.54
N ARG A 50 -3.57 -10.82 13.55
CA ARG A 50 -3.52 -11.47 12.22
C ARG A 50 -2.08 -11.78 11.82
N ASN A 51 -1.86 -12.67 10.86
CA ASN A 51 -0.54 -12.96 10.28
C ASN A 51 -0.10 -11.83 9.34
N LYS A 52 1.17 -11.44 9.39
CA LYS A 52 1.78 -10.42 8.53
C LYS A 52 1.59 -10.69 7.04
N LYS A 53 1.81 -11.93 6.61
CA LYS A 53 1.75 -12.33 5.21
C LYS A 53 0.32 -12.21 4.69
N ASP A 54 -0.64 -12.81 5.39
CA ASP A 54 -2.06 -12.79 5.01
C ASP A 54 -2.58 -11.36 4.88
N VAL A 55 -2.19 -10.49 5.80
CA VAL A 55 -2.55 -9.07 5.79
C VAL A 55 -1.99 -8.35 4.57
N LEU A 56 -0.72 -8.59 4.22
CA LEU A 56 -0.11 -8.00 3.04
C LEU A 56 -0.75 -8.50 1.76
N GLU A 57 -1.08 -9.80 1.66
CA GLU A 57 -1.80 -10.33 0.51
C GLU A 57 -3.21 -9.74 0.42
N GLU A 58 -3.95 -9.65 1.52
CA GLU A 58 -5.28 -9.03 1.55
C GLU A 58 -5.24 -7.54 1.17
N LEU A 59 -4.26 -6.77 1.65
CA LEU A 59 -4.11 -5.36 1.28
C LEU A 59 -3.87 -5.24 -0.22
N TYR A 60 -2.88 -5.95 -0.73
CA TYR A 60 -2.55 -5.88 -2.15
C TYR A 60 -3.66 -6.45 -3.05
N ASP A 61 -4.47 -7.42 -2.60
CA ASP A 61 -5.60 -7.94 -3.36
C ASP A 61 -6.84 -7.03 -3.29
N ARG A 62 -7.14 -6.43 -2.13
CA ARG A 62 -8.24 -5.46 -1.97
C ARG A 62 -7.96 -4.16 -2.70
N ASP A 63 -6.70 -3.77 -2.73
CA ASP A 63 -6.24 -2.47 -3.24
C ASP A 63 -5.55 -2.59 -4.59
N LYS A 64 -5.80 -3.68 -5.33
CA LYS A 64 -5.37 -3.85 -6.73
C LYS A 64 -6.18 -3.01 -7.72
N ASN A 65 -7.14 -2.20 -7.25
CA ASN A 65 -7.94 -1.35 -8.12
C ASN A 65 -7.06 -0.26 -8.75
N VAL A 66 -6.63 -0.53 -9.98
CA VAL A 66 -5.62 0.27 -10.68
C VAL A 66 -6.05 1.73 -10.85
N GLU A 67 -7.33 1.99 -11.06
CA GLU A 67 -7.91 3.34 -11.17
C GLU A 67 -7.80 4.12 -9.85
N GLU A 68 -8.08 3.48 -8.72
CA GLU A 68 -7.91 4.12 -7.40
C GLU A 68 -6.43 4.40 -7.09
N VAL A 69 -5.55 3.49 -7.47
CA VAL A 69 -4.10 3.68 -7.30
C VAL A 69 -3.62 4.86 -8.16
N LEU A 70 -4.08 4.97 -9.41
CA LEU A 70 -3.75 6.08 -10.29
C LEU A 70 -4.27 7.42 -9.74
N SER A 71 -5.53 7.48 -9.32
CA SER A 71 -6.14 8.70 -8.77
C SER A 71 -5.38 9.23 -7.55
N VAL A 72 -4.96 8.34 -6.64
CA VAL A 72 -4.14 8.75 -5.48
C VAL A 72 -2.73 9.14 -5.91
N TYR A 73 -2.13 8.45 -6.88
CA TYR A 73 -0.84 8.85 -7.44
C TYR A 73 -0.89 10.27 -8.00
N GLU A 74 -1.92 10.60 -8.78
CA GLU A 74 -2.15 11.94 -9.32
C GLU A 74 -2.32 12.97 -8.21
N HIS A 75 -3.15 12.66 -7.21
CA HIS A 75 -3.36 13.52 -6.05
C HIS A 75 -2.07 13.82 -5.28
N ILE A 76 -1.26 12.79 -4.99
CA ILE A 76 0.01 12.92 -4.24
C ILE A 76 1.04 13.72 -5.04
N ASN A 77 1.06 13.57 -6.36
CA ASN A 77 2.03 14.24 -7.23
C ASN A 77 1.50 15.55 -7.82
N GLU A 78 0.35 16.04 -7.34
CA GLU A 78 -0.31 17.27 -7.80
C GLU A 78 -0.49 17.31 -9.33
N LEU A 79 -0.78 16.15 -9.92
CA LEU A 79 -1.06 16.04 -11.35
C LEU A 79 -2.50 16.49 -11.60
N ASN A 80 -2.70 17.29 -12.66
CA ASN A 80 -4.04 17.74 -13.03
C ASN A 80 -4.81 16.59 -13.70
N GLU A 81 -6.06 16.37 -13.28
CA GLU A 81 -6.99 15.53 -14.02
C GLU A 81 -7.16 16.11 -15.44
N VAL A 82 -6.65 15.39 -16.44
CA VAL A 82 -6.78 15.75 -17.85
C VAL A 82 -7.65 14.69 -18.53
N GLU A 83 -8.50 15.09 -19.48
CA GLU A 83 -9.41 14.18 -20.21
C GLU A 83 -8.69 13.01 -20.91
N GLN A 84 -7.38 13.13 -21.14
CA GLN A 84 -6.55 12.09 -21.73
C GLN A 84 -5.35 11.81 -20.84
N MET A 85 -5.17 10.53 -20.51
CA MET A 85 -3.99 10.08 -19.79
C MET A 85 -2.72 10.37 -20.59
N ASP A 86 -1.72 10.95 -19.92
CA ASP A 86 -0.38 11.11 -20.45
C ASP A 86 0.40 9.78 -20.49
N LYS A 87 1.58 9.81 -21.11
CA LYS A 87 2.41 8.60 -21.26
C LYS A 87 2.89 8.02 -19.93
N ILE A 88 3.01 8.85 -18.89
CA ILE A 88 3.44 8.42 -17.54
C ILE A 88 2.29 7.68 -16.88
N GLN A 89 1.07 8.22 -16.94
CA GLN A 89 -0.14 7.59 -16.41
C GLN A 89 -0.43 6.26 -17.13
N VAL A 90 -0.35 6.21 -18.46
CA VAL A 90 -0.53 4.96 -19.23
C VAL A 90 0.55 3.93 -18.89
N SER A 91 1.81 4.38 -18.80
CA SER A 91 2.91 3.49 -18.39
C SER A 91 2.73 2.97 -16.97
N PHE A 92 2.13 3.77 -16.08
CA PHE A 92 1.84 3.38 -14.71
C PHE A 92 0.77 2.29 -14.65
N LEU A 93 -0.38 2.47 -15.31
CA LEU A 93 -1.46 1.48 -15.33
C LEU A 93 -0.98 0.12 -15.84
N ASN A 94 -0.34 0.11 -17.03
CA ASN A 94 0.15 -1.12 -17.65
C ASN A 94 1.12 -1.87 -16.72
N MET A 95 1.91 -1.17 -15.90
CA MET A 95 2.83 -1.83 -14.99
C MET A 95 2.16 -2.38 -13.75
N VAL A 96 1.19 -1.66 -13.19
CA VAL A 96 0.44 -2.15 -12.06
C VAL A 96 -0.33 -3.42 -12.47
N GLU A 97 -0.96 -3.41 -13.65
CA GLU A 97 -1.60 -4.60 -14.24
C GLU A 97 -0.61 -5.76 -14.37
N ASN A 98 0.53 -5.55 -15.03
CA ASN A 98 1.55 -6.60 -15.19
C ASN A 98 2.06 -7.16 -13.86
N VAL A 99 2.27 -6.32 -12.83
CA VAL A 99 2.74 -6.76 -11.51
C VAL A 99 1.75 -7.70 -10.80
N PHE A 100 0.45 -7.53 -11.05
CA PHE A 100 -0.59 -8.36 -10.43
C PHE A 100 -0.95 -9.59 -11.26
N GLU A 101 -0.64 -9.59 -12.55
CA GLU A 101 -0.98 -10.67 -13.49
C GLU A 101 0.20 -11.58 -13.88
N ASN A 102 1.45 -11.18 -13.59
CA ASN A 102 2.63 -11.97 -13.94
C ASN A 102 2.98 -13.05 -12.90
N ASP A 103 3.14 -14.29 -13.37
CA ASP A 103 3.65 -15.44 -12.61
C ASP A 103 5.19 -15.60 -12.72
N ASP A 104 5.91 -14.58 -13.19
CA ASP A 104 7.37 -14.62 -13.29
C ASP A 104 8.03 -14.61 -11.90
N GLU A 105 8.98 -15.53 -11.67
CA GLU A 105 9.61 -15.74 -10.37
C GLU A 105 10.48 -14.54 -9.93
N GLU A 106 11.13 -13.85 -10.87
CA GLU A 106 11.95 -12.67 -10.57
C GLU A 106 11.05 -11.49 -10.19
N GLU A 107 9.99 -11.24 -10.96
CA GLU A 107 9.01 -10.18 -10.66
C GLU A 107 8.25 -10.46 -9.36
N THR A 108 7.89 -11.72 -9.09
CA THR A 108 7.29 -12.15 -7.82
C THR A 108 8.20 -11.83 -6.63
N ASN A 109 9.50 -12.05 -6.76
CA ASN A 109 10.47 -11.70 -5.71
C ASN A 109 10.58 -10.19 -5.49
N VAL A 110 10.50 -9.39 -6.56
CA VAL A 110 10.48 -7.92 -6.46
C VAL A 110 9.19 -7.44 -5.77
N LEU A 111 8.03 -7.99 -6.13
CA LEU A 111 6.75 -7.70 -5.48
C LEU A 111 6.78 -8.06 -3.99
N ASN A 112 7.33 -9.22 -3.62
CA ASN A 112 7.45 -9.61 -2.20
C ASN A 112 8.34 -8.66 -1.39
N LYS A 113 9.42 -8.14 -2.01
CA LYS A 113 10.25 -7.09 -1.38
C LYS A 113 9.47 -5.80 -1.19
N ALA A 114 8.70 -5.37 -2.20
CA ALA A 114 7.84 -4.18 -2.09
C ALA A 114 6.78 -4.35 -0.99
N LYS A 115 6.08 -5.50 -0.95
CA LYS A 115 5.12 -5.83 0.12
C LYS A 115 5.74 -5.71 1.52
N SER A 116 6.97 -6.19 1.67
CA SER A 116 7.70 -6.10 2.95
C SER A 116 8.02 -4.65 3.33
N ALA A 117 8.50 -3.85 2.37
CA ALA A 117 8.79 -2.43 2.59
C ALA A 117 7.53 -1.63 2.96
N THR A 118 6.39 -1.89 2.32
CA THR A 118 5.10 -1.27 2.67
C THR A 118 4.73 -1.49 4.13
N LEU A 119 4.99 -2.69 4.65
CA LEU A 119 4.68 -2.98 6.04
C LEU A 119 5.55 -2.14 7.00
N ASP A 120 6.84 -1.99 6.68
CA ASP A 120 7.76 -1.16 7.44
C ASP A 120 7.37 0.33 7.39
N ASP A 121 6.90 0.82 6.24
CA ASP A 121 6.39 2.19 6.10
C ASP A 121 5.16 2.42 6.98
N LEU A 122 4.19 1.49 6.95
CA LEU A 122 3.00 1.54 7.81
C LEU A 122 3.37 1.47 9.30
N TYR A 123 4.40 0.71 9.67
CA TYR A 123 4.92 0.66 11.03
C TYR A 123 5.48 2.01 11.48
N ASN A 124 6.38 2.58 10.68
CA ASN A 124 7.07 3.83 11.01
C ASN A 124 6.04 4.95 11.17
N CYS A 125 5.08 5.02 10.26
CA CYS A 125 3.95 5.94 10.34
C CYS A 125 3.13 5.80 11.63
N TYR A 126 2.82 4.55 12.05
CA TYR A 126 2.16 4.31 13.34
C TYR A 126 3.00 4.85 14.50
N ALA A 127 4.30 4.55 14.49
CA ALA A 127 5.19 4.90 15.57
C ALA A 127 5.32 6.43 15.73
N GLU A 128 5.40 7.16 14.61
CA GLU A 128 5.51 8.62 14.58
C GLU A 128 4.23 9.34 15.02
N ASN A 129 3.06 8.78 14.69
CA ASN A 129 1.76 9.43 14.92
C ASN A 129 0.94 8.77 16.03
N LYS A 130 1.59 7.98 16.90
CA LYS A 130 0.97 7.14 17.93
C LYS A 130 -0.03 7.88 18.83
N ASP A 131 0.17 9.18 19.06
CA ASP A 131 -0.69 10.00 19.90
C ASP A 131 -2.03 10.39 19.25
N ILE A 132 -2.08 10.43 17.92
CA ILE A 132 -3.29 10.69 17.13
C ILE A 132 -4.17 9.44 17.09
N TYR A 133 -3.53 8.26 17.03
CA TYR A 133 -4.20 6.98 16.83
C TYR A 133 -4.56 6.21 18.11
N LYS A 134 -4.86 6.94 19.21
CA LYS A 134 -5.18 6.35 20.53
C LYS A 134 -6.48 5.55 20.55
#